data_AF-A0A3M2FLX0-F1
#
_entry.id   AF-A0A3M2FLX0-F1
#
_cell.length_a   1.000
_cell.length_b   1.000
_cell.length_c   1.000
_cell.angle_alpha   90.00
_cell.angle_beta   90.00
_cell.angle_gamma   90.00
#
_symmetry.space_group_name_H-M   'P 1'
#
loop_
_entity.id
_entity.type
_entity.pdbx_description
1 polymer ?
#
loop_
_entity_poly.entity_id
_entity_poly.type
_entity_poly.pdbx_seq_one_letter_code
_entity_poly.pdbx_strand_id
1 'polypeptide(L)'
;EDGQRTTVGRDYFDFGYDYSILHVRRDVVLSATFQLEPGEEAQMRSVIRANLQWRAERHPPLETEPSAGSIFKKVDGIGAGRLIDACGLLGTRVGGAEVTHRHANIIVNRGHATAADVCALIAHVQAVVERETGYRLEPEIAFVGEFAPPTSTPPYTVPKPPGVLTARERIALKKEQADPIRTRTEDEDRRAG
;
A
#
# COMPACT_ATOMS: atom_id res chain seq x y z
N GLU A 1 -17.82 -23.49 11.24
CA GLU A 1 -18.15 -24.72 10.48
C GLU A 1 -19.28 -25.54 11.10
N ASP A 2 -19.25 -25.77 12.40
CA ASP A 2 -20.16 -26.75 13.05
C ASP A 2 -21.51 -26.17 13.52
N GLY A 3 -21.85 -24.94 13.13
CA GLY A 3 -23.03 -24.21 13.62
C GLY A 3 -22.99 -23.86 15.11
N GLN A 4 -21.88 -24.14 15.80
CA GLN A 4 -21.71 -23.87 17.21
C GLN A 4 -21.09 -22.50 17.46
N ARG A 5 -21.58 -21.82 18.51
CA ARG A 5 -20.97 -20.59 19.03
C ARG A 5 -20.04 -20.94 20.18
N THR A 6 -18.77 -20.56 20.05
CA THR A 6 -17.75 -20.77 21.06
C THR A 6 -16.99 -19.48 21.37
N THR A 7 -16.44 -19.38 22.58
CA THR A 7 -15.48 -18.35 22.97
C THR A 7 -14.11 -19.01 23.09
N VAL A 8 -13.14 -18.48 22.36
CA VAL A 8 -11.80 -19.05 22.22
C VAL A 8 -10.74 -18.01 22.59
N GLY A 9 -9.62 -18.48 23.14
CA GLY A 9 -8.48 -17.63 23.50
C GLY A 9 -7.58 -17.29 22.31
N ARG A 10 -6.52 -16.51 22.56
CA ARG A 10 -5.52 -16.13 21.54
C ARG A 10 -4.92 -17.35 20.82
N ASP A 11 -4.61 -18.40 21.57
CA ASP A 11 -3.90 -19.59 21.06
C ASP A 11 -4.70 -20.35 20.00
N TYR A 12 -6.03 -20.24 20.02
CA TYR A 12 -6.89 -20.81 18.99
C TYR A 12 -6.59 -20.24 17.60
N PHE A 13 -6.31 -18.94 17.52
CA PHE A 13 -6.22 -18.25 16.24
C PHE A 13 -4.93 -18.54 15.49
N ASP A 14 -3.93 -19.15 16.13
CA ASP A 14 -2.64 -19.50 15.51
C ASP A 14 -2.07 -18.34 14.66
N PHE A 15 -1.95 -17.16 15.29
CA PHE A 15 -1.60 -15.93 14.59
C PHE A 15 -0.18 -15.99 14.01
N GLY A 16 -0.07 -15.69 12.72
CA GLY A 16 1.18 -15.48 12.00
C GLY A 16 1.23 -14.11 11.31
N TYR A 17 2.28 -13.87 10.52
CA TYR A 17 2.34 -12.68 9.68
C TYR A 17 1.26 -12.75 8.61
N ASP A 18 0.29 -11.84 8.66
CA ASP A 18 -0.88 -11.81 7.76
C ASP A 18 -1.62 -13.16 7.68
N TYR A 19 -1.67 -13.86 8.82
CA TYR A 19 -2.22 -15.20 8.92
C TYR A 19 -2.94 -15.42 10.25
N SER A 20 -3.96 -16.25 10.20
CA SER A 20 -4.62 -16.90 11.35
C SER A 20 -5.30 -18.18 10.86
N ILE A 21 -5.67 -19.06 11.79
CA ILE A 21 -6.43 -20.29 11.52
C ILE A 21 -7.72 -20.05 10.72
N LEU A 22 -8.26 -18.82 10.75
CA LEU A 22 -9.48 -18.42 10.02
C LEU A 22 -9.28 -18.34 8.50
N HIS A 23 -8.04 -18.39 8.00
CA HIS A 23 -7.79 -18.56 6.56
C HIS A 23 -8.12 -19.98 6.08
N VAL A 24 -8.13 -20.95 7.00
CA VAL A 24 -8.33 -22.37 6.71
C VAL A 24 -9.70 -22.83 7.21
N ARG A 25 -10.10 -22.39 8.40
CA ARG A 25 -11.40 -22.72 9.02
C ARG A 25 -12.46 -21.71 8.61
N ARG A 26 -13.65 -22.18 8.25
CA ARG A 26 -14.83 -21.33 7.95
C ARG A 26 -15.60 -20.93 9.22
N ASP A 27 -14.86 -20.53 10.24
CA ASP A 27 -15.47 -19.96 11.45
C ASP A 27 -15.67 -18.46 11.27
N VAL A 28 -16.76 -17.95 11.84
CA VAL A 28 -17.14 -16.53 11.71
C VAL A 28 -16.91 -15.85 13.05
N VAL A 29 -16.06 -14.82 13.04
CA VAL A 29 -15.83 -14.00 14.24
C VAL A 29 -17.04 -13.11 14.48
N LEU A 30 -17.67 -13.27 15.65
CA LEU A 30 -18.83 -12.48 16.05
C LEU A 30 -18.47 -11.27 16.93
N SER A 31 -17.37 -11.37 17.68
CA SER A 31 -16.88 -10.33 18.60
C SER A 31 -15.41 -10.59 18.95
N ALA A 32 -14.67 -9.53 19.31
CA ALA A 32 -13.32 -9.62 19.83
C ALA A 32 -13.18 -8.80 21.12
N THR A 33 -12.44 -9.32 22.09
CA THR A 33 -12.07 -8.61 23.33
C THR A 33 -10.57 -8.38 23.32
N PHE A 34 -10.16 -7.12 23.50
CA PHE A 34 -8.76 -6.72 23.53
C PHE A 34 -8.35 -6.42 24.96
N GLN A 35 -7.20 -6.94 25.37
CA GLN A 35 -6.54 -6.53 26.60
C GLN A 35 -5.55 -5.40 26.28
N LEU A 36 -5.70 -4.27 26.95
CA LEU A 36 -4.88 -3.07 26.73
C LEU A 36 -4.15 -2.68 28.02
N GLU A 37 -3.10 -1.87 27.88
CA GLU A 37 -2.35 -1.29 28.99
C GLU A 37 -2.71 0.20 29.17
N PRO A 38 -2.90 0.69 30.42
CA PRO A 38 -3.05 2.12 30.67
C PRO A 38 -1.85 2.91 30.15
N GLY A 39 -2.10 4.07 29.55
CA GLY A 39 -1.07 4.94 29.00
C GLY A 39 -1.40 6.42 29.18
N GLU A 40 -0.41 7.28 28.93
CA GLU A 40 -0.57 8.73 29.00
C GLU A 40 -1.36 9.25 27.80
N GLU A 41 -2.42 10.04 28.05
CA GLU A 41 -3.38 10.45 27.03
C GLU A 41 -2.74 11.28 25.91
N ALA A 42 -1.89 12.26 26.25
CA ALA A 42 -1.29 13.14 25.27
C ALA A 42 -0.33 12.38 24.34
N GLN A 43 0.43 11.42 24.86
CA GLN A 43 1.29 10.52 24.10
C GLN A 43 0.47 9.64 23.15
N MET A 44 -0.60 9.01 23.65
CA MET A 44 -1.48 8.18 22.80
C MET A 44 -2.11 8.99 21.68
N ARG A 45 -2.63 10.20 21.97
CA ARG A 45 -3.18 11.12 20.96
C ARG A 45 -2.13 11.55 19.95
N SER A 46 -0.89 11.76 20.38
CA SER A 46 0.23 12.09 19.50
C SER A 46 0.51 10.95 18.52
N VAL A 47 0.58 9.70 19.01
CA VAL A 47 0.76 8.51 18.17
C VAL A 47 -0.38 8.34 17.17
N ILE A 48 -1.63 8.51 17.60
CA ILE A 48 -2.80 8.45 16.70
C ILE A 48 -2.68 9.49 15.59
N ARG A 49 -2.43 10.76 15.93
CA ARG A 49 -2.29 11.83 14.94
C ARG A 49 -1.15 11.55 13.96
N ALA A 50 0.01 11.13 14.45
CA ALA A 50 1.16 10.80 13.62
C ALA A 50 0.85 9.65 12.65
N ASN A 51 0.16 8.60 13.11
CA ASN A 51 -0.24 7.48 12.27
C ASN A 51 -1.26 7.87 11.20
N LEU A 52 -2.26 8.69 11.56
CA LEU A 52 -3.26 9.19 10.61
C LEU A 52 -2.63 10.11 9.55
N GLN A 53 -1.74 11.02 9.98
CA GLN A 53 -1.00 11.88 9.06
C GLN A 53 -0.12 11.03 8.12
N TRP A 54 0.62 10.06 8.67
CA TRP A 54 1.47 9.18 7.88
C TRP A 54 0.66 8.43 6.80
N ARG A 55 -0.55 7.97 7.12
CA ARG A 55 -1.48 7.30 6.20
C ARG A 55 -2.00 8.27 5.14
N ALA A 56 -2.48 9.44 5.53
CA ALA A 56 -3.00 10.45 4.61
C ALA A 56 -1.96 10.91 3.58
N GLU A 57 -0.68 10.99 3.98
CA GLU A 57 0.43 11.34 3.08
C GLU A 57 0.78 10.23 2.07
N ARG A 58 0.51 8.97 2.41
CA ARG A 58 1.03 7.81 1.67
C ARG A 58 -0.02 7.02 0.93
N HIS A 59 -1.22 6.93 1.46
CA HIS A 59 -2.28 6.12 0.92
C HIS A 59 -3.26 7.00 0.13
N PRO A 60 -3.89 6.46 -0.92
CA PRO A 60 -4.99 7.14 -1.56
C PRO A 60 -6.18 7.31 -0.59
N PRO A 61 -6.87 8.46 -0.61
CA PRO A 61 -8.09 8.64 0.18
C PRO A 61 -9.22 7.75 -0.37
N LEU A 62 -9.69 6.80 0.44
CA LEU A 62 -10.66 5.78 0.01
C LEU A 62 -12.00 6.35 -0.46
N GLU A 63 -12.39 7.53 0.02
CA GLU A 63 -13.63 8.21 -0.37
C GLU A 63 -13.61 8.68 -1.83
N THR A 64 -12.45 9.00 -2.38
CA THR A 64 -12.31 9.53 -3.75
C THR A 64 -11.47 8.64 -4.67
N GLU A 65 -10.63 7.78 -4.10
CA GLU A 65 -9.76 6.83 -4.78
C GLU A 65 -9.91 5.44 -4.15
N PRO A 66 -11.02 4.72 -4.39
CA PRO A 66 -11.28 3.42 -3.76
C PRO A 66 -10.18 2.41 -4.08
N SER A 67 -9.75 1.62 -3.09
CA SER A 67 -8.72 0.59 -3.25
C SER A 67 -8.90 -0.55 -2.24
N ALA A 68 -8.22 -1.67 -2.48
CA ALA A 68 -8.18 -2.83 -1.58
C ALA A 68 -6.97 -2.82 -0.63
N GLY A 69 -6.24 -1.71 -0.52
CA GLY A 69 -4.99 -1.64 0.24
C GLY A 69 -3.79 -2.21 -0.53
N SER A 70 -2.84 -2.80 0.21
CA SER A 70 -1.65 -3.43 -0.37
C SER A 70 -2.04 -4.63 -1.23
N ILE A 71 -1.56 -4.67 -2.46
CA ILE A 71 -1.89 -5.74 -3.41
C ILE A 71 -0.98 -6.95 -3.21
N PHE A 72 0.31 -6.72 -2.94
CA PHE A 72 1.32 -7.77 -2.85
C PHE A 72 2.01 -7.81 -1.50
N LYS A 73 2.37 -9.02 -1.08
CA LYS A 73 3.17 -9.29 0.11
C LYS A 73 4.59 -8.79 -0.03
N LYS A 74 5.33 -8.73 1.08
CA LYS A 74 6.78 -8.52 1.05
C LYS A 74 7.48 -9.77 0.51
N VAL A 75 8.54 -9.57 -0.27
CA VAL A 75 9.38 -10.66 -0.81
C VAL A 75 10.78 -10.50 -0.22
N ASP A 76 11.29 -11.52 0.48
CA ASP A 76 12.61 -11.52 1.12
C ASP A 76 12.89 -10.29 2.01
N GLY A 77 11.86 -9.82 2.73
CA GLY A 77 11.93 -8.62 3.58
C GLY A 77 11.87 -7.29 2.80
N ILE A 78 11.88 -7.33 1.47
CA ILE A 78 11.73 -6.17 0.59
C ILE A 78 10.25 -5.85 0.43
N GLY A 79 9.88 -4.57 0.61
CA GLY A 79 8.52 -4.12 0.33
C GLY A 79 8.21 -4.15 -1.16
N ALA A 80 7.14 -4.83 -1.57
CA ALA A 80 6.72 -4.93 -2.98
C ALA A 80 6.61 -3.57 -3.67
N GLY A 81 6.09 -2.55 -2.97
CA GLY A 81 6.01 -1.19 -3.51
C GLY A 81 7.37 -0.61 -3.94
N ARG A 82 8.48 -0.99 -3.30
CA ARG A 82 9.82 -0.56 -3.71
C ARG A 82 10.24 -1.22 -5.03
N LEU A 83 9.93 -2.50 -5.22
CA LEU A 83 10.22 -3.23 -6.46
C LEU A 83 9.37 -2.67 -7.62
N ILE A 84 8.08 -2.44 -7.37
CA ILE A 84 7.14 -1.91 -8.37
C ILE A 84 7.55 -0.49 -8.80
N ASP A 85 7.90 0.39 -7.85
CA ASP A 85 8.42 1.73 -8.13
C ASP A 85 9.78 1.69 -8.84
N ALA A 86 10.67 0.75 -8.48
CA ALA A 86 11.94 0.51 -9.21
C ALA A 86 11.73 0.18 -10.69
N CYS A 87 10.65 -0.52 -11.01
CA CYS A 87 10.26 -0.85 -12.38
C CYS A 87 9.50 0.28 -13.11
N GLY A 88 9.29 1.44 -12.47
CA GLY A 88 8.63 2.58 -13.10
C GLY A 88 7.12 2.41 -13.32
N LEU A 89 6.47 1.55 -12.53
CA LEU A 89 5.05 1.19 -12.71
C LEU A 89 4.05 2.13 -12.02
N LEU A 90 4.51 3.25 -11.43
CA LEU A 90 3.61 4.27 -10.89
C LEU A 90 2.81 4.91 -12.04
N GLY A 91 1.49 4.97 -11.88
CA GLY A 91 0.58 5.47 -12.90
C GLY A 91 0.27 4.46 -14.01
N THR A 92 0.77 3.22 -13.96
CA THR A 92 0.36 2.19 -14.92
C THR A 92 -1.11 1.86 -14.73
N ARG A 93 -1.86 1.87 -15.83
CA ARG A 93 -3.30 1.69 -15.87
C ARG A 93 -3.69 0.62 -16.88
N VAL A 94 -4.68 -0.20 -16.51
CA VAL A 94 -5.39 -1.13 -17.41
C VAL A 94 -6.88 -0.90 -17.18
N GLY A 95 -7.63 -0.59 -18.24
CA GLY A 95 -9.04 -0.22 -18.11
C GLY A 95 -9.26 0.90 -17.10
N GLY A 96 -10.09 0.66 -16.08
CA GLY A 96 -10.32 1.59 -14.97
C GLY A 96 -9.39 1.45 -13.76
N ALA A 97 -8.50 0.46 -13.72
CA ALA A 97 -7.60 0.18 -12.60
C ALA A 97 -6.23 0.83 -12.78
N GLU A 98 -5.67 1.45 -11.75
CA GLU A 98 -4.38 2.16 -11.84
C GLU A 98 -3.49 1.92 -10.61
N VAL A 99 -2.18 1.73 -10.82
CA VAL A 99 -1.18 1.81 -9.74
C VAL A 99 -1.01 3.27 -9.33
N THR A 100 -1.43 3.64 -8.12
CA THR A 100 -1.44 5.06 -7.71
C THR A 100 -0.02 5.63 -7.55
N HIS A 101 0.17 6.86 -8.01
CA HIS A 101 1.41 7.64 -7.82
C HIS A 101 1.80 7.83 -6.35
N ARG A 102 0.86 7.70 -5.41
CA ARG A 102 1.11 7.84 -3.96
C ARG A 102 1.87 6.66 -3.38
N HIS A 103 1.56 5.44 -3.84
CA HIS A 103 2.05 4.17 -3.28
C HIS A 103 1.97 3.05 -4.31
N ALA A 104 3.13 2.58 -4.78
CA ALA A 104 3.21 1.60 -5.87
C ALA A 104 2.58 0.22 -5.56
N ASN A 105 2.40 -0.14 -4.29
CA ASN A 105 1.72 -1.39 -3.91
C ASN A 105 0.19 -1.25 -3.81
N ILE A 106 -0.40 -0.14 -4.24
CA ILE A 106 -1.85 0.09 -4.14
C ILE A 106 -2.41 0.32 -5.54
N ILE A 107 -3.45 -0.45 -5.89
CA ILE A 107 -4.25 -0.25 -7.09
C ILE A 107 -5.54 0.48 -6.70
N VAL A 108 -5.84 1.58 -7.39
CA VAL A 108 -7.05 2.39 -7.19
C VAL A 108 -8.03 2.18 -8.35
N ASN A 109 -9.31 2.21 -8.01
CA ASN A 109 -10.40 2.29 -8.98
C ASN A 109 -10.61 3.75 -9.40
N ARG A 110 -10.52 4.03 -10.70
CA ARG A 110 -10.68 5.38 -11.27
C ARG A 110 -12.09 5.67 -11.78
N GLY A 111 -13.09 4.95 -11.25
CA GLY A 111 -14.53 5.16 -11.44
C GLY A 111 -15.26 3.91 -11.93
N HIS A 112 -14.67 3.19 -12.91
CA HIS A 112 -15.29 2.05 -13.57
C HIS A 112 -14.36 0.84 -13.71
N ALA A 113 -13.38 0.71 -12.80
CA ALA A 113 -12.50 -0.47 -12.81
C ALA A 113 -13.32 -1.75 -12.62
N THR A 114 -13.15 -2.69 -13.54
CA THR A 114 -13.71 -4.04 -13.40
C THR A 114 -12.74 -4.95 -12.64
N ALA A 115 -13.22 -6.08 -12.13
CA ALA A 115 -12.34 -7.11 -11.58
C ALA A 115 -11.33 -7.62 -12.63
N ALA A 116 -11.74 -7.71 -13.90
CA ALA A 116 -10.88 -8.10 -15.01
C ALA A 116 -9.75 -7.09 -15.26
N ASP A 117 -10.02 -5.78 -15.10
CA ASP A 117 -9.01 -4.72 -15.17
C ASP A 117 -7.96 -4.86 -14.05
N VAL A 118 -8.43 -5.09 -12.82
CA VAL A 118 -7.56 -5.26 -11.65
C VAL A 118 -6.71 -6.51 -11.82
N CYS A 119 -7.28 -7.66 -12.22
CA CYS A 119 -6.54 -8.89 -12.48
C CYS A 119 -5.50 -8.71 -13.60
N ALA A 120 -5.85 -8.03 -14.69
CA ALA A 120 -4.92 -7.73 -15.77
C ALA A 120 -3.76 -6.84 -15.32
N LEU A 121 -4.05 -5.81 -14.52
CA LEU A 121 -3.03 -4.92 -13.96
C LEU A 121 -2.11 -5.68 -12.98
N ILE A 122 -2.66 -6.53 -12.12
CA ILE A 122 -1.88 -7.40 -11.22
C ILE A 122 -0.93 -8.29 -12.01
N ALA A 123 -1.43 -9.00 -13.02
CA ALA A 123 -0.62 -9.87 -13.87
C ALA A 123 0.47 -9.08 -14.62
N HIS A 124 0.16 -7.89 -15.11
CA HIS A 124 1.14 -7.01 -15.73
C HIS A 124 2.25 -6.59 -14.77
N VAL A 125 1.88 -6.14 -13.56
CA VAL A 125 2.84 -5.75 -12.52
C VAL A 125 3.75 -6.92 -12.14
N GLN A 126 3.19 -8.12 -11.93
CA GLN A 126 3.97 -9.32 -11.64
C GLN A 126 4.97 -9.63 -12.75
N ALA A 127 4.51 -9.65 -14.01
CA ALA A 127 5.35 -9.97 -15.15
C ALA A 127 6.50 -8.98 -15.37
N VAL A 128 6.24 -7.68 -15.16
CA VAL A 128 7.28 -6.65 -15.25
C VAL A 128 8.28 -6.79 -14.10
N VAL A 129 7.82 -6.92 -12.86
CA VAL A 129 8.73 -7.01 -11.70
C VAL A 129 9.58 -8.28 -11.76
N GLU A 130 9.01 -9.43 -12.13
CA GLU A 130 9.74 -10.68 -12.30
C GLU A 130 10.81 -10.55 -13.40
N ARG A 131 10.47 -9.93 -14.53
CA ARG A 131 11.42 -9.72 -15.64
C ARG A 131 12.57 -8.76 -15.29
N GLU A 132 12.27 -7.63 -14.67
CA GLU A 132 13.25 -6.56 -14.43
C GLU A 132 14.10 -6.81 -13.17
N THR A 133 13.58 -7.57 -12.20
CA THR A 133 14.22 -7.73 -10.88
C THR A 133 14.51 -9.17 -10.48
N GLY A 134 13.90 -10.15 -11.16
CA GLY A 134 13.97 -11.57 -10.79
C GLY A 134 13.07 -11.96 -9.61
N TYR A 135 12.43 -11.00 -8.93
CA TYR A 135 11.53 -11.29 -7.82
C TYR A 135 10.11 -11.57 -8.31
N ARG A 136 9.51 -12.67 -7.80
CA ARG A 136 8.10 -12.98 -8.02
C ARG A 136 7.24 -12.37 -6.92
N LEU A 137 6.27 -11.55 -7.30
CA LEU A 137 5.32 -10.96 -6.35
C LEU A 137 4.13 -11.89 -6.11
N GLU A 138 3.76 -12.06 -4.84
CA GLU A 138 2.57 -12.83 -4.42
C GLU A 138 1.47 -11.88 -3.93
N PRO A 139 0.21 -12.04 -4.40
CA PRO A 139 -0.90 -11.24 -3.89
C PRO A 139 -1.13 -11.44 -2.38
N GLU A 140 -1.40 -10.34 -1.69
CA GLU A 140 -1.87 -10.27 -0.29
C GLU A 140 -3.40 -10.33 -0.25
N ILE A 141 -4.06 -9.75 -1.25
CA ILE A 141 -5.52 -9.74 -1.35
C ILE A 141 -6.09 -11.13 -1.69
N ALA A 142 -7.30 -11.39 -1.21
CA ALA A 142 -8.10 -12.55 -1.61
C ALA A 142 -8.97 -12.22 -2.83
N PHE A 143 -8.98 -13.15 -3.79
CA PHE A 143 -9.88 -13.11 -4.95
C PHE A 143 -11.16 -13.90 -4.61
N VAL A 144 -12.31 -13.22 -4.56
CA VAL A 144 -13.60 -13.83 -4.23
C VAL A 144 -14.54 -13.77 -5.43
N GLY A 145 -15.11 -14.91 -5.79
CA GLY A 145 -16.08 -15.06 -6.87
C GLY A 145 -15.52 -15.74 -8.12
N GLU A 146 -16.33 -15.77 -9.18
CA GLU A 146 -15.90 -16.22 -10.51
C GLU A 146 -15.39 -15.01 -11.30
N PHE A 147 -14.19 -15.14 -11.86
CA PHE A 147 -13.56 -14.05 -12.61
C PHE A 147 -13.71 -14.28 -14.10
N ALA A 148 -14.19 -13.27 -14.81
CA ALA A 148 -13.96 -13.19 -16.25
C ALA A 148 -12.45 -13.23 -16.53
N PRO A 149 -12.03 -13.72 -17.71
CA PRO A 149 -10.65 -13.60 -18.14
C PRO A 149 -10.16 -12.16 -18.01
N PRO A 150 -8.87 -11.93 -17.70
CA PRO A 150 -8.29 -10.59 -17.71
C PRO A 150 -8.61 -9.87 -19.02
N THR A 151 -8.90 -8.57 -18.94
CA THR A 151 -9.17 -7.77 -20.13
C THR A 151 -7.96 -7.79 -21.08
N SER A 152 -8.22 -7.70 -22.39
CA SER A 152 -7.18 -7.52 -23.40
C SER A 152 -6.74 -6.05 -23.57
N THR A 153 -7.29 -5.13 -22.77
CA THR A 153 -6.86 -3.71 -22.79
C THR A 153 -5.37 -3.63 -22.45
N PRO A 154 -4.53 -3.06 -23.33
CA PRO A 154 -3.11 -2.95 -23.07
C PRO A 154 -2.84 -1.95 -21.93
N PRO A 155 -1.78 -2.18 -21.13
CA PRO A 155 -1.37 -1.24 -20.11
C PRO A 155 -0.85 0.05 -20.73
N TYR A 156 -1.14 1.18 -20.10
CA TYR A 156 -0.58 2.50 -20.44
C TYR A 156 -0.28 3.29 -19.18
N THR A 157 0.62 4.27 -19.28
CA THR A 157 1.06 5.06 -18.12
C THR A 157 0.37 6.42 -18.12
N VAL A 158 -0.29 6.77 -17.01
CA VAL A 158 -0.84 8.10 -16.81
C VAL A 158 0.17 9.02 -16.11
N PRO A 159 0.28 10.30 -16.53
CA PRO A 159 1.15 11.27 -15.86
C PRO A 159 0.77 11.45 -14.39
N LYS A 160 1.77 11.76 -13.56
CA LYS A 160 1.56 12.06 -12.15
C LYS A 160 0.70 13.31 -11.97
N PRO A 161 -0.40 13.26 -11.19
CA PRO A 161 -1.21 14.44 -10.93
C PRO A 161 -0.43 15.53 -10.17
N PRO A 162 -0.71 16.82 -10.41
CA PRO A 162 -0.13 17.91 -9.65
C PRO A 162 -0.33 17.75 -8.14
N GLY A 163 0.70 18.08 -7.35
CA GLY A 163 0.64 18.01 -5.88
C GLY A 163 0.70 16.60 -5.28
N VAL A 164 0.66 15.54 -6.09
CA VAL A 164 0.87 14.17 -5.60
C VAL A 164 2.37 13.88 -5.48
N LEU A 165 2.79 13.42 -4.30
CA LEU A 165 4.17 13.03 -4.03
C LEU A 165 4.32 11.51 -4.01
N THR A 166 5.27 11.01 -4.81
CA THR A 166 5.72 9.63 -4.79
C THR A 166 6.50 9.31 -3.50
N ALA A 167 6.75 8.03 -3.25
CA ALA A 167 7.60 7.60 -2.14
C ALA A 167 9.01 8.22 -2.21
N ARG A 168 9.61 8.26 -3.42
CA ARG A 168 10.94 8.82 -3.66
C ARG A 168 10.99 10.32 -3.37
N GLU A 169 10.01 11.07 -3.88
CA GLU A 169 9.94 12.52 -3.68
C GLU A 169 9.75 12.87 -2.20
N ARG A 170 8.90 12.13 -1.47
CA ARG A 170 8.73 12.32 -0.02
C ARG A 170 10.04 12.07 0.74
N ILE A 171 10.84 11.10 0.33
CA ILE A 171 12.14 10.82 0.96
C ILE A 171 13.14 11.95 0.64
N ALA A 172 13.17 12.42 -0.61
CA ALA A 172 14.05 13.52 -1.02
C ALA A 172 13.76 14.81 -0.24
N LEU A 173 12.48 15.22 -0.16
CA LEU A 173 12.06 16.40 0.60
C LEU A 173 12.43 16.31 2.08
N LYS A 174 12.28 15.14 2.70
CA LYS A 174 12.68 14.94 4.10
C LYS A 174 14.19 15.04 4.31
N LYS A 175 15.00 14.59 3.35
CA LYS A 175 16.45 14.72 3.40
C LYS A 175 16.87 16.20 3.29
N GLU A 176 16.28 16.94 2.35
CA GLU A 176 16.54 18.37 2.19
C GLU A 176 16.16 19.18 3.44
N GLN A 177 15.02 18.88 4.07
CA GLN A 177 14.59 19.55 5.30
C GLN A 177 15.44 19.18 6.52
N ALA A 178 16.09 18.02 6.50
CA ALA A 178 16.96 17.56 7.59
C ALA A 178 18.40 18.06 7.46
N ASP A 179 18.78 18.71 6.34
CA ASP A 179 20.14 19.14 6.04
C ASP A 179 20.23 20.69 5.94
N PRO A 180 20.27 21.40 7.09
CA PRO A 180 20.15 22.88 7.13
C PRO A 180 21.41 23.63 6.65
N ILE A 181 22.46 22.94 6.19
CA ILE A 181 23.77 23.55 5.90
C ILE A 181 23.86 24.10 4.47
N ARG A 182 22.95 23.73 3.55
CA ARG A 182 23.02 24.16 2.15
C ARG A 182 22.37 25.52 1.82
N THR A 183 21.65 26.15 2.75
CA THR A 183 20.99 27.46 2.53
C THR A 183 21.76 28.66 3.08
N ARG A 184 22.99 28.49 3.56
CA ARG A 184 23.81 29.61 4.10
C ARG A 184 24.98 30.09 3.23
N THR A 185 25.31 29.41 2.13
CA THR A 185 26.55 29.73 1.38
C THR A 185 26.38 30.70 0.20
N GLU A 186 25.20 31.24 -0.08
CA GLU A 186 25.04 32.24 -1.17
C GLU A 186 24.82 33.69 -0.69
N ASP A 187 24.42 33.90 0.57
CA ASP A 187 24.21 35.26 1.12
C ASP A 187 25.43 35.83 1.87
N GLU A 188 26.39 35.00 2.27
CA GLU A 188 27.63 35.48 2.94
C GLU A 188 28.70 35.96 1.94
N ASP A 189 28.71 35.46 0.69
CA ASP A 189 29.67 35.87 -0.34
C ASP A 189 29.30 37.19 -1.06
N ARG A 190 28.09 37.72 -0.86
CA ARG A 190 27.68 39.04 -1.37
C ARG A 190 27.93 40.19 -0.39
N ARG A 191 28.30 39.91 0.86
CA ARG A 191 28.62 40.94 1.87
C ARG A 191 30.12 41.11 2.11
N ALA A 192 30.96 40.34 1.41
CA ALA A 192 32.42 40.43 1.48
C ALA A 192 33.07 40.98 0.19
N GLY A 193 32.28 41.59 -0.71
CA GLY A 193 32.74 42.24 -1.95
C GLY A 193 32.53 43.75 -1.93
#